data_AF-A0A1I5IM56-F1
#
_entry.id   AF-A0A1I5IM56-F1
#
_cell.length_a   1.000
_cell.length_b   1.000
_cell.length_c   1.000
_cell.angle_alpha   90.00
_cell.angle_beta   90.00
_cell.angle_gamma   90.00
#
_symmetry.space_group_name_H-M   'P 1'
#
loop_
_entity.id
_entity.type
_entity.pdbx_description
1 polymer ?
#
loop_
_entity_poly.entity_id
_entity_poly.type
_entity_poly.pdbx_seq_one_letter_code
_entity_poly.pdbx_strand_id
1 'polypeptide(L)'
;MTNDEFQARVERFWQDKARGLLLGQACADGLAVSFGRAVARAPVNFDDHIAGDQPLRHTAATELALGVAECLSNHQTIRHVDGALLQTYLAHTWWADKQRCGYGLDDTRLFTAVLDKRDRPEAAVPREGAHPAVPVAPLALTTLSGPDLLSAARMCAGQLTQDPLAHAAAAMFASAVATSLAGGPAHTAPRLLVSRLRGASGPHGVPAVTTLQQLAAENPSPSEAGRELLAETLGATGPVAAAVYAFLRHPDHPREAIRYAVHLHGSTPTIAAMTGALAGARHGVRALPTNWRKRLARADSIEALADRLAQRHSGLQSTLVRQR
;
A
#
# COMPACT_ATOMS: atom_id res chain seq x y z
N MET A 1 -18.24 28.77 12.25
CA MET A 1 -18.28 27.53 11.46
C MET A 1 -19.40 26.68 12.00
N THR A 2 -20.42 26.38 11.20
CA THR A 2 -21.55 25.54 11.63
C THR A 2 -21.11 24.08 11.79
N ASN A 3 -21.92 23.26 12.48
CA ASN A 3 -21.65 21.82 12.58
C ASN A 3 -21.62 21.17 11.18
N ASP A 4 -22.48 21.60 10.26
CA ASP A 4 -22.54 21.08 8.90
C ASP A 4 -21.30 21.47 8.08
N GLU A 5 -20.81 22.70 8.23
CA GLU A 5 -19.54 23.13 7.61
C GLU A 5 -18.34 22.34 8.12
N PHE A 6 -18.32 22.00 9.42
CA PHE A 6 -17.28 21.16 10.01
C PHE A 6 -17.32 19.74 9.45
N GLN A 7 -18.49 19.10 9.44
CA GLN A 7 -18.66 17.75 8.88
C GLN A 7 -18.28 17.69 7.40
N ALA A 8 -18.70 18.67 6.60
CA ALA A 8 -18.34 18.76 5.19
C ALA A 8 -16.84 18.95 4.96
N ARG A 9 -16.11 19.55 5.90
CA ARG A 9 -14.64 19.66 5.86
C ARG A 9 -13.96 18.34 6.23
N VAL A 10 -14.46 17.64 7.26
CA VAL A 10 -13.95 16.32 7.67
C VAL A 10 -14.14 15.30 6.56
N GLU A 11 -15.32 15.28 5.92
CA GLU A 11 -15.60 14.38 4.82
C GLU A 11 -14.68 14.65 3.63
N ARG A 12 -14.52 15.91 3.21
CA ARG A 12 -13.60 16.29 2.13
C ARG A 12 -12.15 15.92 2.43
N PHE A 13 -11.73 16.05 3.69
CA PHE A 13 -10.40 15.63 4.12
C PHE A 13 -10.22 14.13 3.95
N TRP A 14 -11.15 13.31 4.46
CA TRP A 14 -11.04 11.85 4.33
C TRP A 14 -11.19 11.36 2.89
N GLN A 15 -12.01 12.01 2.07
CA GLN A 15 -12.10 11.73 0.64
C GLN A 15 -10.77 11.98 -0.06
N ASP A 16 -10.14 13.15 0.18
CA ASP A 16 -8.84 13.49 -0.39
C ASP A 16 -7.75 12.47 0.02
N LYS A 17 -7.77 12.04 1.28
CA LYS A 17 -6.84 11.05 1.83
C LYS A 17 -7.06 9.64 1.29
N ALA A 18 -8.30 9.16 1.27
CA ALA A 18 -8.64 7.84 0.76
C ALA A 18 -8.32 7.73 -0.74
N ARG A 19 -8.68 8.77 -1.52
CA ARG A 19 -8.34 8.86 -2.94
C ARG A 19 -6.83 8.89 -3.13
N GLY A 20 -6.13 9.71 -2.34
CA GLY A 20 -4.68 9.80 -2.37
C GLY A 20 -4.02 8.44 -2.15
N LEU A 21 -4.41 7.72 -1.10
CA LEU A 21 -3.86 6.40 -0.77
C LEU A 21 -4.10 5.37 -1.88
N LEU A 22 -5.35 5.17 -2.32
CA LEU A 22 -5.67 4.13 -3.31
C LEU A 22 -5.15 4.46 -4.72
N LEU A 23 -5.36 5.69 -5.19
CA LEU A 23 -4.88 6.12 -6.51
C LEU A 23 -3.35 6.27 -6.52
N GLY A 24 -2.75 6.70 -5.41
CA GLY A 24 -1.30 6.80 -5.27
C GLY A 24 -0.62 5.44 -5.40
N GLN A 25 -1.16 4.44 -4.70
CA GLN A 25 -0.70 3.06 -4.82
C GLN A 25 -0.83 2.55 -6.27
N ALA A 26 -2.01 2.68 -6.87
CA ALA A 26 -2.28 2.16 -8.20
C ALA A 26 -1.52 2.88 -9.33
N CYS A 27 -1.37 4.21 -9.24
CA CYS A 27 -0.57 4.98 -10.18
C CYS A 27 0.91 4.58 -10.11
N ALA A 28 1.47 4.51 -8.90
CA ALA A 28 2.88 4.20 -8.72
C ALA A 28 3.22 2.76 -9.16
N ASP A 29 2.33 1.81 -8.86
CA ASP A 29 2.42 0.44 -9.34
C ASP A 29 2.39 0.38 -10.88
N GLY A 30 1.36 0.96 -11.50
CA GLY A 30 1.24 0.95 -12.96
C GLY A 30 2.36 1.69 -13.69
N LEU A 31 2.91 2.74 -13.08
CA LEU A 31 4.12 3.41 -13.58
C LEU A 31 5.30 2.46 -13.57
N ALA A 32 5.60 1.85 -12.43
CA ALA A 32 6.70 0.90 -12.31
C ALA A 32 6.58 -0.28 -13.28
N VAL A 33 5.36 -0.80 -13.52
CA VAL A 33 5.08 -1.80 -14.55
C VAL A 33 5.40 -1.26 -15.94
N SER A 34 5.00 -0.04 -16.27
CA SER A 34 5.26 0.56 -17.58
C SER A 34 6.75 0.77 -17.87
N PHE A 35 7.56 0.96 -16.83
CA PHE A 35 9.03 0.99 -16.93
C PHE A 35 9.63 -0.41 -17.19
N GLY A 36 8.88 -1.47 -16.86
CA GLY A 36 9.26 -2.87 -17.08
C GLY A 36 10.66 -3.21 -16.55
N ARG A 37 11.35 -4.14 -17.23
CA ARG A 37 12.78 -4.40 -17.00
C ARG A 37 13.70 -3.33 -17.62
N ALA A 38 13.17 -2.28 -18.27
CA ALA A 38 13.97 -1.30 -19.00
C ALA A 38 14.84 -0.43 -18.07
N VAL A 39 14.39 -0.19 -16.83
CA VAL A 39 15.18 0.51 -15.79
C VAL A 39 16.45 -0.26 -15.39
N ALA A 40 16.49 -1.57 -15.65
CA ALA A 40 17.68 -2.40 -15.41
C ALA A 40 18.70 -2.37 -16.57
N ARG A 41 18.35 -1.83 -17.75
CA ARG A 41 19.19 -1.90 -18.96
C ARG A 41 19.78 -0.55 -19.42
N ALA A 42 19.17 0.58 -19.05
CA ALA A 42 19.68 1.92 -19.28
C ALA A 42 18.92 2.92 -18.37
N PRO A 43 19.48 4.11 -18.07
CA PRO A 43 18.70 5.17 -17.43
C PRO A 43 17.62 5.63 -18.41
N VAL A 44 16.43 5.02 -18.33
CA VAL A 44 15.24 5.55 -18.98
C VAL A 44 14.98 6.91 -18.36
N ASN A 45 14.91 7.97 -19.17
CA ASN A 45 14.57 9.29 -18.67
C ASN A 45 13.15 9.23 -18.08
N PHE A 46 13.06 9.33 -16.75
CA PHE A 46 11.81 9.25 -16.04
C PHE A 46 10.79 10.27 -16.57
N ASP A 47 11.25 11.47 -16.89
CA ASP A 47 10.40 12.58 -17.33
C ASP A 47 9.80 12.32 -18.72
N ASP A 48 10.56 11.74 -19.64
CA ASP A 48 10.08 11.37 -20.98
C ASP A 48 9.06 10.21 -20.91
N HIS A 49 9.34 9.21 -20.08
CA HIS A 49 8.48 8.03 -19.95
C HIS A 49 7.11 8.37 -19.33
N ILE A 50 7.09 9.25 -18.33
CA ILE A 50 5.83 9.71 -17.74
C ILE A 50 5.06 10.71 -18.59
N ALA A 51 5.71 11.34 -19.58
CA ALA A 51 5.06 12.23 -20.55
C ALA A 51 4.24 11.45 -21.60
N GLY A 52 4.46 10.15 -21.75
CA GLY A 52 3.66 9.29 -22.63
C GLY A 52 2.17 9.24 -22.26
N ASP A 53 1.37 8.73 -23.19
CA ASP A 53 -0.10 8.60 -23.11
C ASP A 53 -0.59 7.18 -22.78
N GLN A 54 0.32 6.20 -22.79
CA GLN A 54 -0.01 4.80 -22.59
C GLN A 54 -0.73 4.55 -21.24
N PRO A 55 -1.79 3.73 -21.23
CA PRO A 55 -2.55 3.47 -20.02
C PRO A 55 -1.69 2.76 -18.97
N LEU A 56 -1.79 3.20 -17.72
CA LEU A 56 -1.12 2.59 -16.58
C LEU A 56 -1.97 1.44 -16.04
N ARG A 57 -1.41 0.23 -16.03
CA ARG A 57 -2.04 -0.97 -15.49
C ARG A 57 -1.23 -1.44 -14.29
N HIS A 58 -1.88 -1.50 -13.14
CA HIS A 58 -1.27 -1.95 -11.90
C HIS A 58 -1.26 -3.48 -11.81
N THR A 59 -0.54 -4.01 -10.83
CA THR A 59 -0.35 -5.45 -10.63
C THR A 59 -1.44 -6.08 -9.77
N ALA A 60 -1.44 -7.41 -9.72
CA ALA A 60 -2.32 -8.20 -8.85
C ALA A 60 -2.23 -7.79 -7.37
N ALA A 61 -1.05 -7.38 -6.86
CA ALA A 61 -0.91 -6.92 -5.48
C ALA A 61 -1.77 -5.67 -5.19
N THR A 62 -1.86 -4.73 -6.13
CA THR A 62 -2.73 -3.57 -6.00
C THR A 62 -4.21 -3.94 -6.18
N GLU A 63 -4.55 -4.84 -7.09
CA GLU A 63 -5.94 -5.31 -7.21
C GLU A 63 -6.40 -6.00 -5.92
N LEU A 64 -5.56 -6.82 -5.29
CA LEU A 64 -5.87 -7.39 -3.96
C LEU A 64 -6.08 -6.30 -2.91
N ALA A 65 -5.33 -5.19 -2.94
CA ALA A 65 -5.59 -4.05 -2.08
C ALA A 65 -6.96 -3.41 -2.36
N LEU A 66 -7.37 -3.31 -3.63
CA LEU A 66 -8.71 -2.85 -3.98
C LEU A 66 -9.78 -3.84 -3.47
N GLY A 67 -9.52 -5.14 -3.48
CA GLY A 67 -10.37 -6.17 -2.88
C GLY A 67 -10.51 -6.02 -1.36
N VAL A 68 -9.41 -5.71 -0.66
CA VAL A 68 -9.45 -5.34 0.77
C VAL A 68 -10.32 -4.09 0.93
N ALA A 69 -10.04 -3.02 0.20
CA ALA A 69 -10.80 -1.77 0.24
C ALA A 69 -12.31 -1.99 -0.01
N GLU A 70 -12.67 -2.86 -0.95
CA GLU A 70 -14.05 -3.19 -1.26
C GLU A 70 -14.74 -3.92 -0.08
N CYS A 71 -14.07 -4.92 0.50
CA CYS A 71 -14.52 -5.57 1.73
C CYS A 71 -14.74 -4.55 2.85
N LEU A 72 -13.78 -3.65 3.08
CA LEU A 72 -13.89 -2.64 4.13
C LEU A 72 -15.05 -1.65 3.87
N SER A 73 -15.34 -1.34 2.59
CA SER A 73 -16.40 -0.39 2.22
C SER A 73 -17.82 -0.95 2.38
N ASN A 74 -17.96 -2.27 2.23
CA ASN A 74 -19.24 -2.98 2.25
C ASN A 74 -19.68 -3.42 3.65
N HIS A 75 -18.75 -3.53 4.61
CA HIS A 75 -19.05 -4.03 5.95
C HIS A 75 -18.92 -2.91 7.01
N GLN A 76 -19.98 -2.70 7.81
CA GLN A 76 -20.04 -1.62 8.81
C GLN A 76 -19.13 -1.90 10.02
N THR A 77 -18.51 -0.85 10.55
CA THR A 77 -17.68 -0.80 11.78
C THR A 77 -16.76 -2.01 11.96
N ILE A 78 -15.59 -1.95 11.35
CA ILE A 78 -14.59 -2.99 11.49
C ILE A 78 -13.85 -2.79 12.80
N ARG A 79 -14.37 -3.45 13.85
CA ARG A 79 -13.61 -3.68 15.10
C ARG A 79 -12.65 -4.86 14.94
N HIS A 80 -13.00 -5.79 14.06
CA HIS A 80 -12.21 -6.96 13.70
C HIS A 80 -12.46 -7.26 12.21
N VAL A 81 -11.43 -7.64 11.48
CA VAL A 81 -11.57 -8.06 10.07
C VAL A 81 -11.80 -9.57 10.06
N ASP A 82 -12.97 -10.01 9.62
CA ASP A 82 -13.27 -11.44 9.45
C ASP A 82 -12.42 -12.01 8.32
N GLY A 83 -11.54 -12.97 8.64
CA GLY A 83 -10.63 -13.58 7.68
C GLY A 83 -11.32 -14.43 6.62
N ALA A 84 -12.42 -15.11 6.95
CA ALA A 84 -13.16 -15.92 5.97
C ALA A 84 -13.89 -15.05 4.95
N LEU A 85 -14.50 -13.96 5.43
CA LEU A 85 -15.11 -12.95 4.59
C LEU A 85 -14.08 -12.27 3.70
N LEU A 86 -12.96 -11.82 4.29
CA LEU A 86 -11.87 -11.20 3.55
C LEU A 86 -11.33 -12.12 2.46
N GLN A 87 -11.12 -13.40 2.77
CA GLN A 87 -10.66 -14.38 1.79
C GLN A 87 -11.62 -14.48 0.59
N THR A 88 -12.92 -14.42 0.84
CA THR A 88 -13.95 -14.47 -0.20
C THR A 88 -13.80 -13.27 -1.14
N TYR A 89 -13.65 -12.05 -0.60
CA TYR A 89 -13.38 -10.85 -1.40
C TYR A 89 -12.09 -10.97 -2.21
N LEU A 90 -10.99 -11.44 -1.60
CA LEU A 90 -9.70 -11.61 -2.29
C LEU A 90 -9.81 -12.63 -3.43
N ALA A 91 -10.51 -13.74 -3.22
CA ALA A 91 -10.72 -14.77 -4.24
C ALA A 91 -11.58 -14.27 -5.42
N HIS A 92 -12.65 -13.52 -5.15
CA HIS A 92 -13.46 -12.91 -6.20
C HIS A 92 -12.75 -11.78 -6.95
N THR A 93 -11.98 -10.96 -6.23
CA THR A 93 -11.13 -9.92 -6.82
C THR A 93 -10.13 -10.54 -7.77
N TRP A 94 -9.43 -11.58 -7.29
CA TRP A 94 -8.51 -12.36 -8.11
C TRP A 94 -9.19 -12.95 -9.34
N TRP A 95 -10.37 -13.56 -9.19
CA TRP A 95 -11.10 -14.16 -10.33
C TRP A 95 -11.47 -13.13 -11.39
N ALA A 96 -11.99 -11.97 -10.97
CA ALA A 96 -12.35 -10.89 -11.87
C ALA A 96 -11.13 -10.30 -12.60
N ASP A 97 -9.97 -10.32 -11.95
CA ASP A 97 -8.72 -9.75 -12.47
C ASP A 97 -7.84 -10.73 -13.25
N LYS A 98 -7.99 -12.05 -13.03
CA LYS A 98 -7.31 -13.11 -13.81
C LYS A 98 -7.47 -12.91 -15.32
N GLN A 99 -8.58 -12.30 -15.75
CA GLN A 99 -8.83 -12.00 -17.15
C GLN A 99 -8.27 -10.66 -17.65
N ARG A 100 -7.69 -9.82 -16.77
CA ARG A 100 -7.39 -8.40 -17.04
C ARG A 100 -5.92 -7.99 -16.90
N CYS A 101 -5.21 -8.42 -15.86
CA CYS A 101 -3.88 -7.87 -15.53
C CYS A 101 -2.67 -8.69 -16.01
N GLY A 102 -2.87 -9.86 -16.61
CA GLY A 102 -1.83 -10.56 -17.38
C GLY A 102 -0.54 -10.96 -16.64
N TYR A 103 -0.45 -10.82 -15.31
CA TYR A 103 0.70 -11.25 -14.50
C TYR A 103 0.26 -11.79 -13.13
N GLY A 104 0.85 -12.92 -12.74
CA GLY A 104 1.47 -13.04 -11.41
C GLY A 104 0.82 -13.92 -10.35
N LEU A 105 -0.30 -14.58 -10.61
CA LEU A 105 -0.83 -15.59 -9.68
C LEU A 105 -0.84 -16.94 -10.37
N ASP A 106 0.34 -17.43 -10.74
CA ASP A 106 0.48 -18.74 -11.39
C ASP A 106 0.09 -19.88 -10.41
N ASP A 107 0.12 -19.63 -9.09
CA ASP A 107 -0.43 -20.55 -8.09
C ASP A 107 -1.81 -20.07 -7.65
N THR A 108 -2.80 -20.45 -8.43
CA THR A 108 -4.20 -20.09 -8.19
C THR A 108 -4.84 -20.96 -7.12
N ARG A 109 -4.12 -21.97 -6.57
CA ARG A 109 -4.71 -23.04 -5.75
C ARG A 109 -5.46 -22.48 -4.55
N LEU A 110 -4.90 -21.46 -3.91
CA LEU A 110 -5.52 -20.80 -2.76
C LEU A 110 -6.89 -20.19 -3.12
N PHE A 111 -6.96 -19.35 -4.16
CA PHE A 111 -8.21 -18.70 -4.53
C PHE A 111 -9.19 -19.67 -5.19
N THR A 112 -8.72 -20.61 -6.01
CA THR A 112 -9.58 -21.65 -6.58
C THR A 112 -10.17 -22.56 -5.50
N ALA A 113 -9.41 -22.92 -4.46
CA ALA A 113 -9.94 -23.71 -3.35
C ALA A 113 -11.08 -22.97 -2.64
N VAL A 114 -10.93 -21.67 -2.41
CA VAL A 114 -11.98 -20.84 -1.80
C VAL A 114 -13.23 -20.77 -2.68
N LEU A 115 -13.07 -20.51 -3.98
CA LEU A 115 -14.20 -20.42 -4.93
C LEU A 115 -14.91 -21.77 -5.11
N ASP A 116 -14.15 -22.86 -5.11
CA ASP A 116 -14.67 -24.23 -5.23
C ASP A 116 -15.15 -24.82 -3.89
N LYS A 117 -15.07 -24.06 -2.80
CA LYS A 117 -15.41 -24.50 -1.43
C LYS A 117 -14.65 -25.75 -0.98
N ARG A 118 -13.38 -25.86 -1.37
CA ARG A 118 -12.44 -26.92 -0.96
C ARG A 118 -11.56 -26.44 0.18
N ASP A 119 -10.94 -27.39 0.89
CA ASP A 119 -9.96 -27.07 1.92
C ASP A 119 -8.79 -26.27 1.35
N ARG A 120 -8.33 -25.29 2.14
CA ARG A 120 -7.23 -24.41 1.74
C ARG A 120 -5.92 -25.18 1.74
N PRO A 121 -5.02 -24.96 0.76
CA PRO A 121 -3.68 -25.51 0.85
C PRO A 121 -2.96 -24.94 2.08
N GLU A 122 -2.23 -25.79 2.81
CA GLU A 122 -1.48 -25.38 4.02
C GLU A 122 -0.39 -24.35 3.72
N ALA A 123 0.17 -24.39 2.50
CA ALA A 123 1.17 -23.45 2.03
C ALA A 123 0.72 -22.85 0.69
N ALA A 124 0.53 -21.53 0.69
CA ALA A 124 0.55 -20.74 -0.52
C ALA A 124 1.91 -20.04 -0.58
N VAL A 125 2.67 -20.27 -1.65
CA VAL A 125 3.91 -19.54 -1.92
C VAL A 125 3.50 -18.25 -2.63
N PRO A 126 3.67 -17.06 -2.03
CA PRO A 126 3.43 -15.81 -2.75
C PRO A 126 4.38 -15.77 -3.95
N ARG A 127 3.83 -15.82 -5.17
CA ARG A 127 4.62 -15.69 -6.40
C ARG A 127 4.94 -14.21 -6.68
N GLU A 128 5.92 -14.02 -7.57
CA GLU A 128 6.44 -12.73 -7.99
C GLU A 128 5.31 -11.74 -8.31
N GLY A 129 5.24 -10.60 -7.61
CA GLY A 129 4.23 -9.57 -7.83
C GLY A 129 2.99 -9.62 -6.92
N ALA A 130 2.90 -10.54 -5.94
CA ALA A 130 1.82 -10.62 -4.96
C ALA A 130 2.31 -10.43 -3.50
N HIS A 131 3.09 -9.39 -3.25
CA HIS A 131 3.69 -9.16 -1.93
C HIS A 131 2.60 -8.95 -0.84
N PRO A 132 2.53 -9.78 0.22
CA PRO A 132 1.40 -9.81 1.18
C PRO A 132 1.16 -8.53 1.98
N ALA A 133 2.15 -7.63 2.04
CA ALA A 133 1.99 -6.32 2.66
C ALA A 133 1.26 -5.30 1.76
N VAL A 134 1.33 -5.36 0.43
CA VAL A 134 0.68 -4.34 -0.43
C VAL A 134 -0.84 -4.25 -0.20
N PRO A 135 -1.58 -5.38 -0.05
CA PRO A 135 -3.02 -5.33 0.16
C PRO A 135 -3.47 -4.65 1.46
N VAL A 136 -2.59 -4.45 2.44
CA VAL A 136 -3.00 -3.98 3.77
C VAL A 136 -3.19 -2.46 3.87
N ALA A 137 -2.75 -1.68 2.88
CA ALA A 137 -2.83 -0.21 2.93
C ALA A 137 -4.23 0.34 3.28
N PRO A 138 -5.35 -0.18 2.74
CA PRO A 138 -6.69 0.32 3.04
C PRO A 138 -7.12 0.13 4.50
N LEU A 139 -6.51 -0.79 5.24
CA LEU A 139 -6.82 -0.99 6.67
C LEU A 139 -6.58 0.28 7.49
N ALA A 140 -5.62 1.12 7.08
CA ALA A 140 -5.32 2.37 7.75
C ALA A 140 -6.42 3.45 7.59
N LEU A 141 -7.37 3.25 6.66
CA LEU A 141 -8.56 4.10 6.49
C LEU A 141 -9.73 3.65 7.38
N THR A 142 -9.56 2.60 8.18
CA THR A 142 -10.56 2.19 9.19
C THR A 142 -10.38 2.98 10.49
N THR A 143 -11.20 2.68 11.50
CA THR A 143 -11.02 3.22 12.86
C THR A 143 -9.97 2.44 13.68
N LEU A 144 -9.38 1.37 13.13
CA LEU A 144 -8.36 0.59 13.82
C LEU A 144 -7.10 1.42 14.04
N SER A 145 -6.47 1.25 15.21
CA SER A 145 -5.22 1.94 15.53
C SER A 145 -4.36 1.07 16.44
N GLY A 146 -3.06 1.39 16.51
CA GLY A 146 -2.14 0.69 17.41
C GLY A 146 -2.18 -0.83 17.22
N PRO A 147 -2.25 -1.62 18.31
CA PRO A 147 -2.23 -3.09 18.24
C PRO A 147 -3.31 -3.70 17.34
N ASP A 148 -4.52 -3.13 17.30
CA ASP A 148 -5.64 -3.68 16.53
C ASP A 148 -5.39 -3.58 15.02
N LEU A 149 -4.84 -2.45 14.57
CA LEU A 149 -4.43 -2.28 13.17
C LEU A 149 -3.33 -3.27 12.79
N LEU A 150 -2.34 -3.47 13.67
CA LEU A 150 -1.25 -4.42 13.41
C LEU A 150 -1.75 -5.86 13.37
N SER A 151 -2.70 -6.22 14.24
CA SER A 151 -3.35 -7.54 14.24
C SER A 151 -4.13 -7.76 12.95
N ALA A 152 -4.95 -6.79 12.54
CA ALA A 152 -5.70 -6.85 11.28
C ALA A 152 -4.77 -6.97 10.05
N ALA A 153 -3.64 -6.25 10.04
CA ALA A 153 -2.66 -6.33 8.97
C ALA A 153 -2.00 -7.72 8.89
N ARG A 154 -1.62 -8.31 10.02
CA ARG A 154 -1.08 -9.68 10.07
C ARG A 154 -2.11 -10.70 9.61
N MET A 155 -3.36 -10.58 10.06
CA MET A 155 -4.45 -11.45 9.62
C MET A 155 -4.69 -11.35 8.11
N CYS A 156 -4.67 -10.13 7.57
CA CYS A 156 -4.81 -9.89 6.13
C CYS A 156 -3.64 -10.52 5.33
N ALA A 157 -2.40 -10.47 5.83
CA ALA A 157 -1.29 -11.19 5.21
C ALA A 157 -1.44 -12.72 5.37
N GLY A 158 -1.97 -13.18 6.51
CA GLY A 158 -2.32 -14.57 6.82
C GLY A 158 -3.32 -15.20 5.86
N GLN A 159 -4.12 -14.37 5.18
CA GLN A 159 -5.00 -14.80 4.10
C GLN A 159 -4.25 -15.20 2.82
N LEU A 160 -2.97 -14.82 2.69
CA LEU A 160 -2.12 -15.08 1.52
C LEU A 160 -0.93 -16.00 1.83
N THR A 161 -0.38 -15.95 3.05
CA THR A 161 0.78 -16.76 3.43
C THR A 161 0.92 -16.92 4.95
N GLN A 162 1.62 -17.97 5.39
CA GLN A 162 1.99 -18.20 6.78
C GLN A 162 3.42 -17.73 7.12
N ASP A 163 4.14 -17.11 6.18
CA ASP A 163 5.49 -16.59 6.41
C ASP A 163 5.50 -15.48 7.50
N PRO A 164 6.23 -15.67 8.62
CA PRO A 164 6.37 -14.66 9.67
C PRO A 164 6.98 -13.35 9.19
N LEU A 165 7.88 -13.38 8.19
CA LEU A 165 8.45 -12.16 7.61
C LEU A 165 7.39 -11.36 6.87
N ALA A 166 6.49 -12.03 6.14
CA ALA A 166 5.36 -11.39 5.46
C ALA A 166 4.36 -10.76 6.45
N HIS A 167 4.11 -11.43 7.58
CA HIS A 167 3.25 -10.87 8.65
C HIS A 167 3.90 -9.63 9.30
N ALA A 168 5.20 -9.67 9.56
CA ALA A 168 5.96 -8.52 10.04
C ALA A 168 5.91 -7.35 9.03
N ALA A 169 6.13 -7.64 7.75
CA ALA A 169 6.06 -6.67 6.67
C ALA A 169 4.69 -5.99 6.57
N ALA A 170 3.61 -6.76 6.70
CA ALA A 170 2.24 -6.24 6.70
C ALA A 170 1.98 -5.30 7.89
N ALA A 171 2.37 -5.71 9.10
CA ALA A 171 2.24 -4.86 10.28
C ALA A 171 3.06 -3.55 10.14
N MET A 172 4.29 -3.66 9.66
CA MET A 172 5.17 -2.52 9.37
C MET A 172 4.53 -1.55 8.40
N PHE A 173 4.02 -2.05 7.27
CA PHE A 173 3.44 -1.20 6.23
C PHE A 173 2.13 -0.54 6.68
N ALA A 174 1.25 -1.28 7.36
CA ALA A 174 0.03 -0.68 7.95
C ALA A 174 0.36 0.45 8.95
N SER A 175 1.38 0.25 9.80
CA SER A 175 1.88 1.28 10.72
C SER A 175 2.42 2.51 9.97
N ALA A 176 3.15 2.29 8.88
CA ALA A 176 3.70 3.37 8.06
C ALA A 176 2.61 4.18 7.35
N VAL A 177 1.59 3.51 6.81
CA VAL A 177 0.44 4.16 6.17
C VAL A 177 -0.39 4.95 7.18
N ALA A 178 -0.69 4.37 8.35
CA ALA A 178 -1.42 5.07 9.41
C ALA A 178 -0.67 6.31 9.91
N THR A 179 0.66 6.20 10.06
CA THR A 179 1.51 7.34 10.44
C THR A 179 1.51 8.42 9.35
N SER A 180 1.52 8.01 8.08
CA SER A 180 1.47 8.95 6.94
C SER A 180 0.11 9.65 6.83
N LEU A 181 -1.00 8.95 7.08
CA LEU A 181 -2.36 9.51 7.12
C LEU A 181 -2.51 10.54 8.23
N ALA A 182 -2.01 10.24 9.43
CA ALA A 182 -2.02 11.17 10.56
C ALA A 182 -1.25 12.47 10.27
N GLY A 183 -0.25 12.40 9.38
CA GLY A 183 0.54 13.53 8.96
C GLY A 183 1.48 14.04 10.07
N GLY A 184 1.82 15.32 10.00
CA GLY A 184 2.72 15.98 10.93
C GLY A 184 3.83 16.77 10.22
N PRO A 185 4.53 17.68 10.93
CA PRO A 185 5.56 18.52 10.35
C PRO A 185 6.65 17.70 9.63
N ALA A 186 7.14 18.21 8.50
CA ALA A 186 8.17 17.57 7.67
C ALA A 186 9.42 17.16 8.46
N HIS A 187 9.82 17.96 9.44
CA HIS A 187 11.03 17.72 10.23
C HIS A 187 10.89 16.62 11.30
N THR A 188 9.67 16.33 11.79
CA THR A 188 9.43 15.27 12.80
C THR A 188 8.92 13.97 12.19
N ALA A 189 8.22 14.05 11.06
CA ALA A 189 7.59 12.91 10.43
C ALA A 189 8.55 11.74 10.13
N PRO A 190 9.80 11.96 9.65
CA PRO A 190 10.75 10.86 9.44
C PRO A 190 11.08 10.06 10.70
N ARG A 191 11.38 10.76 11.81
CA ARG A 191 11.71 10.11 13.09
C ARG A 191 10.52 9.35 13.66
N LEU A 192 9.33 9.94 13.57
CA LEU A 192 8.09 9.29 14.01
C LEU A 192 7.78 8.05 13.16
N LEU A 193 7.96 8.14 11.84
CA LEU A 193 7.70 7.02 10.94
C LEU A 193 8.62 5.83 11.26
N VAL A 194 9.92 6.07 11.41
CA VAL A 194 10.89 5.03 11.76
C VAL A 194 10.61 4.42 13.14
N SER A 195 10.25 5.24 14.13
CA SER A 195 9.92 4.72 15.47
C SER A 195 8.65 3.87 15.47
N ARG A 196 7.62 4.28 14.74
CA ARG A 196 6.37 3.51 14.55
C ARG A 196 6.59 2.24 13.74
N LEU A 197 7.48 2.27 12.75
CA LEU A 197 7.89 1.11 11.97
C LEU A 197 8.58 0.08 12.87
N ARG A 198 9.53 0.51 13.70
CA ARG A 198 10.21 -0.34 14.70
C ARG A 198 9.24 -0.94 15.71
N GLY A 199 8.27 -0.17 16.20
CA GLY A 199 7.26 -0.69 17.12
C GLY A 199 6.36 -1.77 16.49
N ALA A 200 6.15 -1.72 15.17
CA ALA A 200 5.31 -2.65 14.43
C ALA A 200 6.06 -3.89 13.91
N SER A 201 7.39 -3.80 13.78
CA SER A 201 8.22 -4.79 13.08
C SER A 201 8.31 -6.15 13.77
N GLY A 202 8.11 -6.21 15.10
CA GLY A 202 8.44 -7.40 15.87
C GLY A 202 9.90 -7.84 15.67
N PRO A 203 10.28 -9.06 16.07
CA PRO A 203 11.66 -9.55 15.91
C PRO A 203 12.06 -9.71 14.43
N HIS A 204 11.13 -10.14 13.58
CA HIS A 204 11.40 -10.44 12.17
C HIS A 204 11.67 -9.21 11.30
N GLY A 205 11.15 -8.03 11.66
CA GLY A 205 11.39 -6.80 10.89
C GLY A 205 12.51 -5.90 11.45
N VAL A 206 13.11 -6.23 12.61
CA VAL A 206 14.23 -5.43 13.17
C VAL A 206 15.38 -5.27 12.17
N PRO A 207 15.83 -6.33 11.45
CA PRO A 207 16.92 -6.19 10.48
C PRO A 207 16.61 -5.14 9.41
N ALA A 208 15.43 -5.19 8.79
CA ALA A 208 15.05 -4.25 7.74
C ALA A 208 14.94 -2.80 8.24
N VAL A 209 14.42 -2.58 9.45
CA VAL A 209 14.39 -1.25 10.07
C VAL A 209 15.81 -0.75 10.36
N THR A 210 16.71 -1.63 10.80
CA THR A 210 18.11 -1.29 11.08
C THR A 210 18.83 -0.88 9.81
N THR A 211 18.71 -1.68 8.74
CA THR A 211 19.28 -1.37 7.43
C THR A 211 18.76 -0.04 6.89
N LEU A 212 17.45 0.22 6.99
CA LEU A 212 16.86 1.50 6.59
C LEU A 212 17.50 2.68 7.35
N GLN A 213 17.71 2.55 8.65
CA GLN A 213 18.30 3.62 9.47
C GLN A 213 19.77 3.87 9.13
N GLN A 214 20.53 2.82 8.85
CA GLN A 214 21.90 2.93 8.41
C GLN A 214 21.99 3.68 7.07
N LEU A 215 21.20 3.28 6.07
CA LEU A 215 21.18 3.92 4.76
C LEU A 215 20.67 5.37 4.81
N ALA A 216 19.82 5.71 5.78
CA ALA A 216 19.39 7.08 6.01
C ALA A 216 20.53 7.98 6.51
N ALA A 217 21.53 7.42 7.20
CA ALA A 217 22.72 8.16 7.64
C ALA A 217 23.79 8.25 6.54
N GLU A 218 23.95 7.19 5.74
CA GLU A 218 24.98 7.10 4.68
C GLU A 218 24.60 7.82 3.38
N ASN A 219 23.29 7.97 3.13
CA ASN A 219 22.74 8.62 1.93
C ASN A 219 23.30 8.10 0.59
N PRO A 220 23.31 6.77 0.35
CA PRO A 220 23.87 6.21 -0.88
C PRO A 220 22.99 6.47 -2.11
N SER A 221 23.48 6.03 -3.28
CA SER A 221 22.71 6.05 -4.52
C SER A 221 21.47 5.12 -4.43
N PRO A 222 20.43 5.32 -5.26
CA PRO A 222 19.27 4.45 -5.29
C PRO A 222 19.61 2.97 -5.51
N SER A 223 20.57 2.66 -6.40
CA SER A 223 20.94 1.29 -6.70
C SER A 223 21.63 0.59 -5.52
N GLU A 224 22.50 1.30 -4.80
CA GLU A 224 23.15 0.79 -3.59
C GLU A 224 22.14 0.56 -2.46
N ALA A 225 21.26 1.53 -2.21
CA ALA A 225 20.19 1.38 -1.23
C ALA A 225 19.28 0.18 -1.57
N GLY A 226 18.96 -0.01 -2.84
CA GLY A 226 18.18 -1.12 -3.34
C GLY A 226 18.82 -2.48 -3.08
N ARG A 227 20.13 -2.59 -3.34
CA ARG A 227 20.89 -3.83 -3.08
C ARG A 227 20.82 -4.24 -1.60
N GLU A 228 20.99 -3.29 -0.69
CA GLU A 228 20.97 -3.57 0.75
C GLU A 228 19.54 -3.85 1.26
N LEU A 229 18.54 -3.07 0.83
CA LEU A 229 17.15 -3.20 1.30
C LEU A 229 16.41 -4.38 0.68
N LEU A 230 16.89 -4.91 -0.44
CA LEU A 230 16.32 -6.07 -1.12
C LEU A 230 17.20 -7.32 -1.00
N ALA A 231 18.16 -7.31 -0.07
CA ALA A 231 18.94 -8.49 0.27
C ALA A 231 18.01 -9.62 0.73
N GLU A 232 18.32 -10.85 0.30
CA GLU A 232 17.53 -12.05 0.61
C GLU A 232 17.30 -12.25 2.11
N THR A 233 18.28 -11.86 2.93
CA THR A 233 18.25 -11.91 4.39
C THR A 233 17.10 -11.10 5.01
N LEU A 234 16.57 -10.09 4.31
CA LEU A 234 15.45 -9.28 4.78
C LEU A 234 14.07 -9.83 4.36
N GLY A 235 14.05 -10.75 3.40
CA GLY A 235 12.83 -11.37 2.86
C GLY A 235 11.72 -10.35 2.57
N ALA A 236 10.49 -10.66 2.98
CA ALA A 236 9.32 -9.81 2.75
C ALA A 236 9.37 -8.45 3.50
N THR A 237 10.25 -8.28 4.49
CA THR A 237 10.37 -7.00 5.21
C THR A 237 11.21 -5.97 4.44
N GLY A 238 12.09 -6.44 3.56
CA GLY A 238 12.96 -5.61 2.73
C GLY A 238 12.20 -4.63 1.82
N PRO A 239 11.25 -5.08 0.98
CA PRO A 239 10.45 -4.20 0.14
C PRO A 239 9.68 -3.11 0.90
N VAL A 240 9.20 -3.41 2.11
CA VAL A 240 8.54 -2.41 2.97
C VAL A 240 9.54 -1.36 3.44
N ALA A 241 10.72 -1.78 3.90
CA ALA A 241 11.79 -0.86 4.28
C ALA A 241 12.28 -0.03 3.07
N ALA A 242 12.40 -0.62 1.89
CA ALA A 242 12.72 0.08 0.64
C ALA A 242 11.69 1.16 0.30
N ALA A 243 10.39 0.86 0.42
CA ALA A 243 9.34 1.82 0.15
C ALA A 243 9.30 2.98 1.16
N VAL A 244 9.47 2.67 2.45
CA VAL A 244 9.58 3.69 3.49
C VAL A 244 10.83 4.56 3.26
N TYR A 245 11.96 3.94 2.90
CA TYR A 245 13.18 4.66 2.59
C TYR A 245 13.00 5.62 1.40
N ALA A 246 12.44 5.14 0.28
CA ALA A 246 12.15 5.97 -0.90
C ALA A 246 11.25 7.17 -0.56
N PHE A 247 10.21 6.92 0.24
CA PHE A 247 9.33 7.98 0.73
C PHE A 247 10.07 9.00 1.60
N LEU A 248 10.93 8.55 2.52
CA LEU A 248 11.68 9.42 3.41
C LEU A 248 12.78 10.25 2.72
N ARG A 249 13.23 9.85 1.53
CA ARG A 249 14.12 10.67 0.70
C ARG A 249 13.42 11.91 0.16
N HIS A 250 12.10 11.84 -0.05
CA HIS A 250 11.31 12.90 -0.65
C HIS A 250 9.92 13.02 0.04
N PRO A 251 9.86 13.25 1.37
CA PRO A 251 8.64 13.11 2.15
C PRO A 251 7.56 14.12 1.79
N ASP A 252 7.92 15.24 1.16
CA ASP A 252 7.01 16.30 0.71
C ASP A 252 6.89 16.39 -0.82
N HIS A 253 7.52 15.48 -1.55
CA HIS A 253 7.50 15.45 -3.02
C HIS A 253 7.07 14.06 -3.52
N PRO A 254 5.75 13.77 -3.57
CA PRO A 254 5.22 12.46 -3.99
C PRO A 254 5.78 11.94 -5.31
N ARG A 255 5.92 12.82 -6.32
CA ARG A 255 6.50 12.47 -7.62
C ARG A 255 7.94 11.98 -7.47
N GLU A 256 8.76 12.69 -6.70
CA GLU A 256 10.18 12.34 -6.52
C GLU A 256 10.35 11.11 -5.63
N ALA A 257 9.48 10.91 -4.63
CA ALA A 257 9.45 9.67 -3.84
C ALA A 257 9.15 8.45 -4.71
N ILE A 258 8.14 8.55 -5.57
CA ILE A 258 7.78 7.47 -6.51
C ILE A 258 8.88 7.28 -7.56
N ARG A 259 9.48 8.36 -8.08
CA ARG A 259 10.66 8.30 -8.95
C ARG A 259 11.79 7.53 -8.28
N TYR A 260 12.12 7.87 -7.04
CA TYR A 260 13.17 7.19 -6.28
C TYR A 260 12.86 5.69 -6.13
N ALA A 261 11.62 5.35 -5.78
CA ALA A 261 11.16 3.97 -5.67
C ALA A 261 11.33 3.17 -6.97
N VAL A 262 11.04 3.78 -8.12
CA VAL A 262 11.23 3.16 -9.43
C VAL A 262 12.71 2.84 -9.71
N HIS A 263 13.63 3.66 -9.18
CA HIS A 263 15.09 3.51 -9.41
C HIS A 263 15.81 2.68 -8.33
N LEU A 264 15.11 2.12 -7.35
CA LEU A 264 15.72 1.20 -6.37
C LEU A 264 16.13 -0.16 -6.98
N HIS A 265 15.75 -0.43 -8.24
CA HIS A 265 15.92 -1.74 -8.91
C HIS A 265 15.25 -2.89 -8.11
N GLY A 266 15.18 -4.12 -8.66
CA GLY A 266 14.55 -5.26 -7.97
C GLY A 266 13.02 -5.32 -8.05
N SER A 267 12.32 -5.45 -6.91
CA SER A 267 10.84 -5.58 -6.83
C SER A 267 10.13 -4.23 -7.05
N THR A 268 10.43 -3.58 -8.17
CA THR A 268 10.10 -2.19 -8.44
C THR A 268 8.60 -1.88 -8.36
N PRO A 269 7.67 -2.70 -8.91
CA PRO A 269 6.23 -2.44 -8.78
C PRO A 269 5.73 -2.48 -7.33
N THR A 270 6.18 -3.46 -6.54
CA THR A 270 5.85 -3.58 -5.11
C THR A 270 6.28 -2.34 -4.33
N ILE A 271 7.53 -1.92 -4.50
CA ILE A 271 8.12 -0.80 -3.77
C ILE A 271 7.45 0.50 -4.19
N ALA A 272 7.21 0.69 -5.49
CA ALA A 272 6.51 1.85 -6.02
C ALA A 272 5.07 1.92 -5.50
N ALA A 273 4.32 0.82 -5.53
CA ALA A 273 2.96 0.73 -4.99
C ALA A 273 2.91 1.18 -3.52
N MET A 274 3.78 0.62 -2.69
CA MET A 274 3.86 0.99 -1.27
C MET A 274 4.25 2.46 -1.06
N THR A 275 5.24 2.94 -1.83
CA THR A 275 5.69 4.35 -1.76
C THR A 275 4.56 5.30 -2.17
N GLY A 276 3.82 4.96 -3.22
CA GLY A 276 2.67 5.72 -3.70
C GLY A 276 1.53 5.75 -2.69
N ALA A 277 1.28 4.65 -1.97
CA ALA A 277 0.33 4.61 -0.88
C ALA A 277 0.72 5.55 0.27
N LEU A 278 2.00 5.55 0.69
CA LEU A 278 2.51 6.45 1.73
C LEU A 278 2.41 7.92 1.32
N ALA A 279 2.87 8.24 0.11
CA ALA A 279 2.83 9.60 -0.42
C ALA A 279 1.39 10.10 -0.58
N GLY A 280 0.50 9.26 -1.11
CA GLY A 280 -0.92 9.54 -1.26
C GLY A 280 -1.65 9.70 0.08
N ALA A 281 -1.35 8.85 1.06
CA ALA A 281 -1.86 8.97 2.42
C ALA A 281 -1.43 10.29 3.09
N ARG A 282 -0.19 10.71 2.90
CA ARG A 282 0.32 11.95 3.47
C ARG A 282 -0.22 13.20 2.79
N HIS A 283 -0.32 13.21 1.47
CA HIS A 283 -0.57 14.44 0.72
C HIS A 283 -1.94 14.54 0.05
N GLY A 284 -2.70 13.45 0.04
CA GLY A 284 -3.98 13.39 -0.65
C GLY A 284 -3.85 13.29 -2.17
N VAL A 285 -4.99 13.17 -2.85
CA VAL A 285 -5.02 12.92 -4.30
C VAL A 285 -4.48 14.11 -5.11
N ARG A 286 -4.61 15.33 -4.59
CA ARG A 286 -4.20 16.55 -5.31
C ARG A 286 -2.69 16.67 -5.49
N ALA A 287 -1.90 16.00 -4.66
CA ALA A 287 -0.46 16.00 -4.77
C ALA A 287 0.07 14.96 -5.78
N LEU A 288 -0.80 14.08 -6.27
CA LEU A 288 -0.44 13.14 -7.34
C LEU A 288 -0.54 13.82 -8.71
N PRO A 289 0.44 13.62 -9.61
CA PRO A 289 0.40 14.15 -10.96
C PRO A 289 -0.90 13.78 -11.70
N THR A 290 -1.57 14.79 -12.25
CA THR A 290 -2.87 14.61 -12.92
C THR A 290 -2.77 13.71 -14.15
N ASN A 291 -1.65 13.73 -14.88
CA ASN A 291 -1.44 12.85 -16.02
C ASN A 291 -1.42 11.37 -15.61
N TRP A 292 -0.84 11.03 -14.45
CA TRP A 292 -0.82 9.65 -13.95
C TRP A 292 -2.22 9.16 -13.62
N ARG A 293 -3.01 9.98 -12.92
CA ARG A 293 -4.40 9.66 -12.58
C ARG A 293 -5.28 9.47 -13.80
N LYS A 294 -5.13 10.33 -14.81
CA LYS A 294 -5.89 10.24 -16.08
C LYS A 294 -5.54 9.01 -16.91
N ARG A 295 -4.27 8.55 -16.84
CA ARG A 295 -3.80 7.37 -17.56
C ARG A 295 -4.09 6.05 -16.82
N LEU A 296 -4.41 6.11 -15.53
CA LEU A 296 -4.65 4.92 -14.73
C LEU A 296 -5.93 4.20 -15.19
N ALA A 297 -5.78 2.92 -15.53
CA ALA A 297 -6.92 2.08 -15.84
C ALA A 297 -7.87 2.00 -14.63
N ARG A 298 -9.18 2.18 -14.86
CA ARG A 298 -10.24 2.16 -13.84
C ARG A 298 -10.09 3.26 -12.76
N ALA A 299 -9.43 4.37 -13.06
CA ALA A 299 -9.28 5.50 -12.13
C ALA A 299 -10.62 5.89 -11.47
N ASP A 300 -11.68 6.05 -12.26
CA ASP A 300 -13.02 6.42 -11.76
C ASP A 300 -13.59 5.37 -10.78
N SER A 301 -13.37 4.08 -11.04
CA SER A 301 -13.82 3.02 -10.13
C SER A 301 -13.05 3.01 -8.82
N ILE A 302 -11.74 3.25 -8.88
CA ILE A 302 -10.87 3.35 -7.69
C ILE A 302 -11.24 4.60 -6.87
N GLU A 303 -11.53 5.72 -7.54
CA GLU A 303 -11.97 6.97 -6.92
C GLU A 303 -13.33 6.78 -6.21
N ALA A 304 -14.29 6.16 -6.88
CA ALA A 304 -15.59 5.84 -6.27
C ALA A 304 -15.47 4.88 -5.08
N LEU A 305 -14.53 3.93 -5.11
CA LEU A 305 -14.25 3.03 -3.98
C LEU A 305 -13.63 3.79 -2.81
N ALA A 306 -12.67 4.68 -3.08
CA ALA A 306 -12.07 5.56 -2.08
C ALA A 306 -13.13 6.43 -1.39
N ASP A 307 -14.08 6.98 -2.15
CA ASP A 307 -15.15 7.82 -1.61
C ASP A 307 -16.07 7.04 -0.66
N ARG A 308 -16.46 5.82 -1.04
CA ARG A 308 -17.25 4.96 -0.15
C ARG A 308 -16.52 4.66 1.16
N LEU A 309 -15.21 4.40 1.11
CA LEU A 309 -14.40 4.21 2.32
C LEU A 309 -14.33 5.47 3.19
N ALA A 310 -14.11 6.64 2.57
CA ALA A 310 -14.04 7.91 3.30
C ALA A 310 -15.36 8.27 4.01
N GLN A 311 -16.50 8.03 3.35
CA GLN A 311 -17.82 8.21 3.93
C GLN A 311 -18.03 7.32 5.16
N ARG A 312 -17.59 6.06 5.09
CA ARG A 312 -17.63 5.12 6.23
C ARG A 312 -16.78 5.60 7.40
N HIS A 313 -15.57 6.09 7.14
CA HIS A 313 -14.70 6.62 8.20
C HIS A 313 -15.34 7.83 8.91
N SER A 314 -15.91 8.75 8.14
CA SER A 314 -16.50 9.99 8.67
C SER A 314 -17.75 9.71 9.51
N GLY A 315 -18.65 8.81 9.06
CA GLY A 315 -19.85 8.42 9.81
C GLY A 315 -19.57 7.72 11.14
N LEU A 316 -18.43 7.03 11.26
CA LEU A 316 -17.99 6.41 12.52
C LEU A 316 -17.49 7.46 13.52
N GLN A 317 -16.74 8.46 13.07
CA GLN A 317 -16.26 9.53 13.95
C GLN A 317 -17.40 10.42 14.47
N SER A 318 -18.40 10.73 13.65
CA SER A 318 -19.57 11.51 14.10
C SER A 318 -20.38 10.80 15.19
N THR A 319 -20.42 9.46 15.16
CA THR A 319 -21.14 8.66 16.15
C THR A 319 -20.39 8.62 17.49
N LEU A 320 -19.06 8.54 17.47
CA LEU A 320 -18.22 8.57 18.67
C LEU A 320 -18.22 9.93 19.38
N VAL A 321 -18.34 11.04 18.62
CA VAL A 321 -18.41 12.39 19.19
C VAL A 321 -19.77 12.67 19.83
N ARG A 322 -20.88 12.10 19.32
CA ARG A 322 -22.23 12.26 19.90
C ARG A 322 -22.46 11.45 21.19
N GLN A 323 -21.57 10.51 21.51
CA GLN A 323 -21.66 9.65 22.71
C GLN A 323 -20.77 10.14 23.87
N ARG A 324 -20.16 11.33 23.74
CA ARG A 324 -19.43 12.03 24.80
C ARG A 324 -20.11 13.36 25.10
#